data_AF-A0A5B7FT92-F1
#
_entry.id   AF-A0A5B7FT92-F1
#
_cell.length_a   1.000
_cell.length_b   1.000
_cell.length_c   1.000
_cell.angle_alpha   90.00
_cell.angle_beta   90.00
_cell.angle_gamma   90.00
#
_symmetry.space_group_name_H-M   'P 1'
#
loop_
_entity.id
_entity.type
_entity.pdbx_description
1 polymer ?
#
loop_
_entity_poly.entity_id
_entity_poly.type
_entity_poly.pdbx_seq_one_letter_code
_entity_poly.pdbx_strand_id
1 'polypeptide(L)'
;MIGRKVAAVLAAGCTCVVKPAEDTPLTALFFAKICERAGVPPGVVNVVPCSRERVEEVGAALCASPRVQVLSFTGSTAVGKVIKRSS
;
A
#
# COMPACT_ATOMS: atom_id res chain seq x y z
N MET A 1 -6.82 7.24 -3.63
CA MET A 1 -7.60 6.31 -4.48
C MET A 1 -6.81 5.00 -4.65
N ILE A 2 -7.25 3.92 -4.00
CA ILE A 2 -6.56 2.61 -3.97
C ILE A 2 -6.69 1.82 -5.28
N GLY A 3 -7.88 1.79 -5.87
CA GLY A 3 -8.19 0.97 -7.05
C GLY A 3 -7.26 1.25 -8.24
N ARG A 4 -6.89 2.51 -8.48
CA ARG A 4 -5.97 2.88 -9.57
C ARG A 4 -4.61 2.18 -9.48
N LYS A 5 -4.08 2.00 -8.26
CA LYS A 5 -2.78 1.35 -8.06
C LYS A 5 -2.92 -0.17 -8.04
N VAL A 6 -3.92 -0.68 -7.31
CA VAL A 6 -4.11 -2.13 -7.17
C VAL A 6 -4.49 -2.77 -8.51
N ALA A 7 -5.35 -2.14 -9.31
CA ALA A 7 -5.71 -2.67 -10.63
C ALA A 7 -4.47 -2.81 -11.54
N ALA A 8 -3.60 -1.80 -11.58
CA ALA A 8 -2.41 -1.83 -12.41
C ALA A 8 -1.40 -2.91 -11.99
N VAL A 9 -1.15 -3.07 -10.68
CA VAL A 9 -0.21 -4.11 -10.19
C VAL A 9 -0.76 -5.51 -10.41
N LEU A 10 -2.07 -5.72 -10.21
CA LEU A 10 -2.71 -7.02 -10.48
C LEU A 10 -2.66 -7.37 -11.96
N ALA A 11 -2.97 -6.41 -12.85
CA ALA A 11 -2.90 -6.61 -14.29
C ALA A 11 -1.47 -6.93 -14.77
N ALA A 12 -0.45 -6.39 -14.10
CA ALA A 12 0.95 -6.68 -14.36
C ALA A 12 1.44 -8.02 -13.77
N GLY A 13 0.58 -8.76 -13.06
CA GLY A 13 0.96 -10.01 -12.38
C GLY A 13 1.78 -9.81 -11.10
N CYS A 14 1.80 -8.60 -10.54
CA CYS A 14 2.50 -8.31 -9.28
C CYS A 14 1.60 -8.53 -8.06
N THR A 15 2.23 -8.78 -6.91
CA THR A 15 1.58 -8.70 -5.60
C THR A 15 1.75 -7.29 -5.01
N CYS A 16 0.95 -6.93 -4.02
CA CYS A 16 1.08 -5.63 -3.37
C CYS A 16 0.78 -5.65 -1.87
N VAL A 17 1.40 -4.68 -1.19
CA VAL A 17 1.08 -4.26 0.18
C VAL A 17 0.60 -2.82 0.11
N VAL A 18 -0.61 -2.57 0.61
CA VAL A 18 -1.22 -1.25 0.65
C VAL A 18 -1.24 -0.74 2.08
N LYS A 19 -0.51 0.34 2.36
CA LYS A 19 -0.65 1.13 3.59
C LYS A 19 -1.61 2.30 3.35
N PRO A 20 -2.89 2.23 3.76
CA PRO A 20 -3.82 3.33 3.60
C PRO A 20 -3.49 4.51 4.53
N ALA A 21 -4.13 5.65 4.27
CA ALA A 21 -4.16 6.76 5.21
C ALA A 21 -4.96 6.37 6.47
N GLU A 22 -4.47 6.81 7.62
CA GLU A 22 -5.07 6.60 8.94
C GLU A 22 -6.46 7.23 9.10
N ASP A 23 -6.78 8.25 8.28
CA ASP A 23 -8.10 8.90 8.28
C ASP A 23 -9.16 8.11 7.51
N THR A 24 -8.74 7.22 6.60
CA THR A 24 -9.66 6.44 5.73
C THR A 24 -9.29 4.95 5.59
N PRO A 25 -8.91 4.23 6.67
CA PRO A 25 -8.41 2.86 6.58
C PRO A 25 -9.51 1.85 6.25
N LEU A 26 -10.74 2.10 6.72
CA LEU A 26 -11.87 1.16 6.57
C LEU A 26 -12.23 0.92 5.10
N THR A 27 -12.16 1.94 4.26
CA THR A 27 -12.42 1.81 2.82
C THR A 27 -11.39 0.90 2.14
N ALA A 28 -10.13 0.95 2.56
CA ALA A 28 -9.09 0.07 2.04
C ALA A 28 -9.25 -1.38 2.54
N LEU A 29 -9.64 -1.57 3.80
CA LEU A 29 -9.96 -2.89 4.33
C LEU A 29 -11.16 -3.52 3.62
N PHE A 30 -12.21 -2.73 3.38
CA PHE A 30 -13.35 -3.19 2.60
C PHE A 30 -12.97 -3.53 1.14
N PHE A 31 -12.07 -2.75 0.55
CA PHE A 31 -11.52 -3.06 -0.78
C PHE A 31 -10.80 -4.42 -0.80
N ALA A 32 -10.02 -4.77 0.23
CA ALA A 32 -9.44 -6.11 0.35
C ALA A 32 -10.51 -7.20 0.42
N LYS A 33 -11.62 -6.96 1.11
CA LYS A 33 -12.75 -7.90 1.14
C LYS A 33 -13.40 -8.07 -0.23
N ILE A 34 -13.47 -7.00 -1.03
CA ILE A 34 -13.92 -7.08 -2.43
C ILE A 34 -12.95 -7.93 -3.25
N CYS A 35 -11.64 -7.75 -3.12
CA CYS A 35 -10.64 -8.58 -3.81
C CYS A 35 -10.78 -10.07 -3.45
N GLU A 36 -10.94 -10.39 -2.17
CA GLU A 36 -11.19 -11.77 -1.71
C GLU A 36 -12.45 -12.35 -2.37
N ARG A 37 -13.56 -11.60 -2.36
CA ARG A 37 -14.81 -12.02 -3.01
C ARG A 37 -14.70 -12.15 -4.52
N ALA A 38 -13.80 -11.40 -5.15
CA ALA A 38 -13.52 -11.50 -6.58
C ALA A 38 -12.59 -12.69 -6.93
N GLY A 39 -12.15 -13.47 -5.94
CA GLY A 39 -11.29 -14.63 -6.15
C GLY A 39 -9.80 -14.31 -6.29
N VAL A 40 -9.37 -13.11 -5.86
CA VAL A 40 -7.93 -12.79 -5.81
C VAL A 40 -7.26 -13.75 -4.82
N PRO A 41 -6.18 -14.46 -5.22
CA PRO A 41 -5.54 -15.44 -4.34
C PRO A 41 -5.02 -14.83 -3.03
N PRO A 42 -5.04 -15.58 -1.92
CA PRO A 42 -4.48 -15.12 -0.65
C PRO A 42 -3.04 -14.62 -0.79
N GLY A 43 -2.74 -13.50 -0.16
CA GLY A 43 -1.39 -12.89 -0.18
C GLY A 43 -1.07 -12.05 -1.42
N VAL A 44 -1.94 -12.02 -2.45
CA VAL A 44 -1.71 -11.15 -3.63
C VAL A 44 -2.01 -9.68 -3.32
N VAL A 45 -3.08 -9.41 -2.57
CA VAL A 45 -3.42 -8.06 -2.07
C VAL A 45 -3.43 -8.07 -0.56
N ASN A 46 -2.52 -7.31 0.05
CA ASN A 46 -2.39 -7.19 1.49
C ASN A 46 -2.65 -5.72 1.89
N VAL A 47 -3.47 -5.49 2.92
CA VAL A 47 -3.75 -4.13 3.41
C VAL A 47 -3.28 -4.02 4.86
N VAL A 48 -2.38 -3.07 5.10
CA VAL A 48 -1.73 -2.85 6.41
C VAL A 48 -2.02 -1.43 6.88
N PRO A 49 -3.15 -1.20 7.57
CA PRO A 49 -3.40 0.08 8.22
C PRO A 49 -2.44 0.27 9.40
N CYS A 50 -2.09 1.51 9.68
CA CYS A 50 -1.33 1.88 10.88
C CYS A 50 -1.90 3.15 11.50
N SER A 51 -1.65 3.34 12.79
CA SER A 51 -2.01 4.58 13.49
C SER A 51 -1.09 5.72 13.07
N ARG A 52 -1.50 6.96 13.35
CA ARG A 52 -0.75 8.17 12.99
C ARG A 52 0.68 8.14 13.57
N GLU A 53 0.84 7.60 14.77
CA GLU A 53 2.11 7.48 15.49
C GLU A 53 3.07 6.49 14.83
N ARG A 54 2.55 5.52 14.06
CA ARG A 54 3.36 4.47 13.40
C ARG A 54 3.53 4.68 11.90
N VAL A 55 3.12 5.83 11.36
CA VAL A 55 3.21 6.08 9.91
C VAL A 55 4.67 6.06 9.42
N GLU A 56 5.58 6.68 10.17
CA GLU A 56 6.99 6.73 9.82
C GLU A 56 7.66 5.36 9.91
N GLU A 57 7.43 4.63 11.01
CA GLU A 57 7.97 3.27 11.23
C GLU A 57 7.55 2.33 10.10
N VAL A 58 6.24 2.26 9.80
CA VAL A 58 5.71 1.38 8.75
C VAL A 58 6.18 1.83 7.36
N GLY A 59 6.24 3.14 7.11
CA GLY A 59 6.77 3.69 5.86
C GLY A 59 8.23 3.33 5.64
N ALA A 60 9.07 3.50 6.65
CA ALA A 60 10.49 3.17 6.61
C ALA A 60 10.70 1.65 6.40
N ALA A 61 9.94 0.81 7.10
CA ALA A 61 10.00 -0.63 6.93
C ALA A 61 9.66 -1.07 5.50
N LEU A 62 8.66 -0.45 4.86
CA LEU A 62 8.31 -0.72 3.47
C LEU A 62 9.38 -0.24 2.49
N CYS A 63 10.01 0.90 2.74
CA CYS A 63 11.08 1.42 1.88
C CYS A 63 12.37 0.60 1.99
N ALA A 64 12.72 0.14 3.19
CA ALA A 64 13.94 -0.63 3.43
C ALA A 64 13.81 -2.14 3.09
N SER A 65 12.60 -2.62 2.81
CA SER A 65 12.38 -4.05 2.57
C SER A 65 12.94 -4.50 1.22
N PRO A 66 13.86 -5.48 1.17
CA PRO A 66 14.37 -6.00 -0.10
C PRO A 66 13.30 -6.75 -0.93
N ARG A 67 12.12 -7.02 -0.34
CA ARG A 67 10.99 -7.65 -1.04
C ARG A 67 10.14 -6.65 -1.82
N VAL A 68 10.25 -5.35 -1.53
CA VAL A 68 9.49 -4.29 -2.22
C VAL A 68 10.32 -3.81 -3.42
N GLN A 69 9.93 -4.23 -4.62
CA GLN A 69 10.65 -3.91 -5.86
C GLN A 69 10.23 -2.57 -6.47
N VAL A 70 9.00 -2.13 -6.18
CA VAL A 70 8.44 -0.88 -6.71
C VAL A 70 7.60 -0.23 -5.63
N LEU A 71 7.80 1.07 -5.41
CA LEU A 71 7.00 1.87 -4.50
C LEU A 71 6.18 2.91 -5.27
N SER A 72 4.88 2.96 -5.00
CA SER A 72 3.97 3.92 -5.61
C SER A 72 3.28 4.75 -4.54
N PHE A 73 3.72 5.99 -4.34
CA PHE A 73 3.17 6.90 -3.34
C PHE A 73 2.09 7.84 -3.89
N THR A 74 1.17 8.29 -3.04
CA THR A 74 0.24 9.41 -3.32
C THR A 74 -0.04 10.13 -2.01
N GLY A 75 0.34 11.40 -1.94
CA GLY A 75 0.26 12.24 -0.76
C GLY A 75 1.00 13.56 -1.00
N SER A 76 1.44 14.22 0.06
CA SER A 76 2.13 15.50 -0.06
C SER A 76 3.51 15.38 -0.72
N THR A 77 3.94 16.44 -1.40
CA THR A 77 5.27 16.51 -2.00
C THR A 77 6.38 16.37 -0.95
N ALA A 78 6.16 16.89 0.27
CA ALA A 78 7.11 16.77 1.36
C ALA A 78 7.40 15.31 1.72
N VAL A 79 6.35 14.50 1.91
CA VAL A 79 6.49 13.06 2.21
C VAL A 79 7.05 12.30 1.00
N GLY A 80 6.62 12.64 -0.21
CA GLY A 80 7.17 12.02 -1.43
C GLY A 80 8.69 12.21 -1.57
N LYS A 81 9.22 13.39 -1.20
CA LYS A 81 10.67 13.64 -1.16
C LYS A 81 11.39 12.83 -0.08
N VAL A 82 10.76 12.60 1.06
CA VAL A 82 11.32 11.73 2.12
C VAL A 82 11.41 10.30 1.60
N ILE A 83 10.31 9.76 1.08
CA ILE A 83 10.27 8.39 0.55
C ILE A 83 11.31 8.20 -0.54
N LYS A 84 11.41 9.12 -1.51
CA LYS A 84 12.40 9.03 -2.60
C LYS A 84 13.85 8.96 -2.12
N ARG A 85 14.17 9.55 -0.95
CA ARG A 85 15.52 9.46 -0.36
C ARG A 85 15.75 8.18 0.44
N SER A 86 14.66 7.50 0.83
CA SER A 86 14.66 6.31 1.67
C SER A 86 14.41 5.01 0.91
N SER A 87 14.07 5.09 -0.38
CA SER A 87 13.75 3.98 -1.28
C SER A 87 14.81 3.80 -2.37
#